data_AF-A0A8C0KVB5-F1
#
_entry.id   AF-A0A8C0KVB5-F1
#
_cell.length_a   1.000
_cell.length_b   1.000
_cell.length_c   1.000
_cell.angle_alpha   90.00
_cell.angle_beta   90.00
_cell.angle_gamma   90.00
#
_symmetry.space_group_name_H-M   'P 1'
#
loop_
_entity.id
_entity.type
_entity.pdbx_description
1 polymer ?
#
loop_
_entity_poly.entity_id
_entity_poly.type
_entity_poly.pdbx_seq_one_letter_code
_entity_poly.pdbx_strand_id
1 'polypeptide(L)'
;WWPPREGVGQPRELAGCGSRPDGGFRPSRVVVVAKTTRYEFEQQRYRYAELSEEDLKQLLALKGSSYSGLLERHHIHTKNVEHILDSLRNEGIEVRLVKRREYDEEIVRWADAVIAAGGDGTMLLAASKVLDRLKPVIGVNTDPERSEGHLCLPVRYTHSFPEALQKFYRGEFRWLWRQRIRLYLEGTGINPVPVDLHEQQLSLNQHSRAFNIERVHDERPEASGPQLLPVRALNEVFIGESLSSRASYYEISVDDGPWEKQKSSGLNLCTGTGSKAWSFNINRVATQAVEDVLNIAKRQGNLSLPLNRELVEKVTNEYNESLLYSPEEPKILFSIREPIANRVFSSSRQRCFTSKVCVRSRCWDACMVVDGGTSFEFNDGAIASMMIDKEDELRTVLLEQ
;
A
#
# COMPACT_ATOMS: atom_id res chain seq x y z
N TRP A 1 -51.14 -13.17 30.11
CA TRP A 1 -50.78 -14.00 31.27
C TRP A 1 -49.52 -14.78 30.95
N TRP A 2 -48.36 -14.17 31.20
CA TRP A 2 -47.08 -14.70 31.69
C TRP A 2 -46.21 -13.45 32.00
N PRO A 3 -45.41 -13.43 33.07
CA PRO A 3 -44.94 -12.21 33.74
C PRO A 3 -43.62 -11.67 33.17
N PRO A 4 -43.18 -10.45 33.54
CA PRO A 4 -41.90 -9.90 33.13
C PRO A 4 -40.75 -10.56 33.90
N ARG A 5 -39.64 -10.88 33.21
CA ARG A 5 -38.38 -11.31 33.84
C ARG A 5 -37.43 -10.14 33.97
N GLU A 6 -36.85 -10.07 35.17
CA GLU A 6 -35.89 -9.09 35.66
C GLU A 6 -34.52 -9.16 34.97
N GLY A 7 -33.76 -8.08 35.21
CA GLY A 7 -32.48 -7.72 34.61
C GLY A 7 -31.38 -8.78 34.57
N VAL A 8 -30.58 -8.69 33.51
CA VAL A 8 -29.21 -9.19 33.46
C VAL A 8 -28.33 -8.13 32.79
N GLY A 9 -27.42 -7.56 33.58
CA GLY A 9 -26.11 -7.06 33.17
C GLY A 9 -26.03 -5.94 32.13
N GLN A 10 -25.86 -4.69 32.59
CA GLN A 10 -25.18 -3.66 31.79
C GLN A 10 -23.82 -4.20 31.32
N PRO A 11 -23.45 -4.03 30.03
CA PRO A 11 -22.07 -4.23 29.61
C PRO A 11 -21.21 -3.26 30.40
N ARG A 12 -20.19 -3.77 31.11
CA ARG A 12 -19.13 -2.95 31.68
C ARG A 12 -18.54 -2.12 30.56
N GLU A 13 -18.74 -0.80 30.63
CA GLU A 13 -17.95 0.17 29.87
C GLU A 13 -16.48 -0.16 30.10
N LEU A 14 -15.83 -0.69 29.06
CA LEU A 14 -14.39 -0.70 29.00
C LEU A 14 -13.97 0.77 29.05
N ALA A 15 -13.39 1.13 30.19
CA ALA A 15 -12.93 2.46 30.51
C ALA A 15 -12.26 3.08 29.29
N GLY A 16 -12.90 4.12 28.76
CA GLY A 16 -12.31 4.98 27.75
C GLY A 16 -10.93 5.40 28.25
N CYS A 17 -9.92 5.15 27.42
CA CYS A 17 -8.60 5.72 27.62
C CYS A 17 -8.77 7.23 27.46
N GLY A 18 -9.00 7.90 28.60
CA GLY A 18 -9.20 9.33 28.67
C GLY A 18 -7.98 10.02 28.06
N SER A 19 -8.21 10.77 26.99
CA SER A 19 -7.29 11.78 26.52
C SER A 19 -7.02 12.74 27.68
N ARG A 20 -5.87 12.57 28.34
CA ARG A 20 -5.40 13.54 29.32
C ARG A 20 -5.11 14.86 28.61
N PRO A 21 -5.20 16.02 29.30
CA PRO A 21 -5.06 17.34 28.68
C PRO A 21 -3.66 17.69 28.18
N ASP A 22 -2.66 16.82 28.38
CA ASP A 22 -1.32 16.97 27.79
C ASP A 22 -1.21 16.02 26.59
N GLY A 23 -1.20 16.56 25.37
CA GLY A 23 -1.33 15.85 24.08
C GLY A 23 -0.23 14.83 23.69
N GLY A 24 0.46 14.23 24.64
CA GLY A 24 1.45 13.18 24.43
C GLY A 24 0.86 11.79 24.17
N PHE A 25 1.67 10.91 23.59
CA PHE A 25 1.34 9.52 23.27
C PHE A 25 2.32 8.57 23.96
N ARG A 26 1.84 7.71 24.86
CA ARG A 26 2.64 6.75 25.65
C ARG A 26 2.02 5.34 25.56
N PRO A 27 2.46 4.49 24.60
CA PRO A 27 1.95 3.12 24.50
C PRO A 27 2.51 2.25 25.63
N SER A 28 1.71 1.30 26.14
CA SER A 28 2.20 0.29 27.09
C SER A 28 2.62 -0.99 26.38
N ARG A 29 1.99 -1.31 25.25
CA ARG A 29 2.29 -2.47 24.41
C ARG A 29 2.56 -2.03 22.98
N VAL A 30 3.66 -2.49 22.40
CA VAL A 30 4.02 -2.19 21.02
C VAL A 30 4.37 -3.47 20.28
N VAL A 31 3.83 -3.64 19.08
CA VAL A 31 4.36 -4.62 18.14
C VAL A 31 5.33 -3.94 17.18
N VAL A 32 6.50 -4.53 17.01
CA VAL A 32 7.49 -4.16 15.99
C VAL A 32 7.41 -5.17 14.86
N VAL A 33 6.97 -4.74 13.69
CA VAL A 33 6.91 -5.53 12.46
C VAL A 33 8.21 -5.31 11.69
N ALA A 34 9.10 -6.30 11.71
CA ALA A 34 10.40 -6.21 11.04
C ALA A 34 10.34 -6.71 9.60
N LYS A 35 11.07 -6.02 8.72
CA LYS A 35 11.33 -6.47 7.35
C LYS A 35 12.08 -7.80 7.36
N THR A 36 11.63 -8.76 6.54
CA THR A 36 12.50 -9.88 6.14
C THR A 36 13.52 -9.36 5.12
N THR A 37 14.80 -9.41 5.48
CA THR A 37 15.85 -8.90 4.57
C THR A 37 16.02 -9.83 3.36
N ARG A 38 16.57 -9.32 2.26
CA ARG A 38 16.87 -10.19 1.10
C ARG A 38 17.85 -11.30 1.47
N TYR A 39 18.82 -11.03 2.34
CA TYR A 39 19.73 -12.04 2.88
C TYR A 39 18.97 -13.17 3.58
N GLU A 40 18.11 -12.83 4.54
CA GLU A 40 17.30 -13.81 5.27
C GLU A 40 16.36 -14.58 4.34
N PHE A 41 15.78 -13.92 3.35
CA PHE A 41 14.90 -14.55 2.37
C PHE A 41 15.64 -15.61 1.55
N GLU A 42 16.82 -15.27 1.01
CA GLU A 42 17.64 -16.23 0.26
C GLU A 42 18.06 -17.38 1.21
N GLN A 43 18.55 -17.07 2.42
CA GLN A 43 18.89 -18.11 3.40
C GLN A 43 17.73 -19.07 3.70
N GLN A 44 16.52 -18.58 3.92
CA GLN A 44 15.35 -19.42 4.17
C GLN A 44 15.08 -20.34 2.98
N ARG A 45 15.04 -19.78 1.76
CA ARG A 45 14.81 -20.54 0.54
C ARG A 45 15.85 -21.64 0.32
N TYR A 46 17.10 -21.38 0.68
CA TYR A 46 18.21 -22.31 0.46
C TYR A 46 18.43 -23.30 1.60
N ARG A 47 18.06 -22.97 2.84
CA ARG A 47 18.02 -23.95 3.95
C ARG A 47 16.99 -25.06 3.69
N TYR A 48 15.87 -24.75 3.05
CA TYR A 48 14.92 -25.77 2.59
C TYR A 48 15.50 -26.71 1.52
N ALA A 49 16.61 -26.33 0.87
CA ALA A 49 17.28 -27.13 -0.15
C ALA A 49 18.54 -27.85 0.38
N GLU A 50 18.80 -27.84 1.70
CA GLU A 50 19.95 -28.48 2.37
C GLU A 50 21.33 -28.03 1.84
N LEU A 51 21.43 -26.82 1.29
CA LEU A 51 22.67 -26.28 0.73
C LEU A 51 23.56 -25.62 1.79
N SER A 52 24.87 -25.67 1.58
CA SER A 52 25.85 -25.03 2.46
C SER A 52 25.91 -23.50 2.26
N GLU A 53 26.54 -22.78 3.19
CA GLU A 53 26.74 -21.33 3.06
C GLU A 53 27.64 -20.97 1.86
N GLU A 54 28.59 -21.85 1.50
CA GLU A 54 29.44 -21.65 0.32
C GLU A 54 28.64 -21.81 -0.99
N ASP A 55 27.69 -22.75 -1.04
CA ASP A 55 26.80 -22.90 -2.19
C ASP A 55 25.93 -21.64 -2.36
N LEU A 56 25.44 -21.07 -1.26
CA LEU A 56 24.69 -19.81 -1.28
C LEU A 56 25.52 -18.66 -1.87
N LYS A 57 26.80 -18.54 -1.48
CA LYS A 57 27.71 -17.52 -2.01
C LYS A 57 27.90 -17.68 -3.51
N GLN A 58 28.17 -18.90 -3.98
CA GLN A 58 28.36 -19.19 -5.41
C GLN A 58 27.09 -18.91 -6.22
N LEU A 59 25.93 -19.34 -5.73
CA LEU A 59 24.65 -19.11 -6.40
C LEU A 59 24.29 -17.63 -6.50
N LEU A 60 24.52 -16.86 -5.43
CA LEU A 60 24.30 -15.41 -5.47
C LEU A 60 25.25 -14.75 -6.48
N ALA A 61 26.51 -15.15 -6.53
CA ALA A 61 27.46 -14.65 -7.51
C ALA A 61 27.03 -14.95 -8.95
N LEU A 62 26.54 -16.18 -9.22
CA LEU A 62 25.99 -16.56 -10.54
C LEU A 62 24.77 -15.71 -10.94
N LYS A 63 23.97 -15.26 -9.96
CA LYS A 63 22.86 -14.30 -10.17
C LYS A 63 23.31 -12.83 -10.21
N GLY A 64 24.61 -12.54 -10.16
CA GLY A 64 25.15 -11.18 -10.12
C GLY A 64 24.89 -10.44 -8.80
N SER A 65 24.64 -11.16 -7.70
CA SER A 65 24.36 -10.60 -6.38
C SER A 65 25.54 -10.77 -5.42
N SER A 66 25.91 -9.72 -4.69
CA SER A 66 26.99 -9.76 -3.69
C SER A 66 26.51 -10.32 -2.36
N TYR A 67 27.04 -11.48 -1.95
CA TYR A 67 26.74 -12.06 -0.63
C TYR A 67 27.14 -11.12 0.51
N SER A 68 28.37 -10.59 0.48
CA SER A 68 28.88 -9.69 1.52
C SER A 68 28.04 -8.42 1.63
N GLY A 69 27.63 -7.85 0.49
CA GLY A 69 26.74 -6.68 0.48
C GLY A 69 25.36 -6.99 1.05
N LEU A 70 24.79 -8.17 0.79
CA LEU A 70 23.51 -8.58 1.40
C LEU A 70 23.64 -8.80 2.91
N LEU A 71 24.73 -9.43 3.36
CA LEU A 71 25.01 -9.68 4.77
C LEU A 71 25.25 -8.38 5.54
N GLU A 72 26.04 -7.46 5.00
CA GLU A 72 26.28 -6.14 5.60
C GLU A 72 24.96 -5.38 5.83
N ARG A 73 24.10 -5.35 4.81
CA ARG A 73 22.78 -4.69 4.90
C ARG A 73 21.86 -5.39 5.88
N HIS A 74 21.93 -6.71 5.97
CA HIS A 74 21.23 -7.46 7.01
C HIS A 74 21.70 -7.06 8.41
N HIS A 75 23.00 -6.94 8.64
CA HIS A 75 23.53 -6.48 9.93
C HIS A 75 23.10 -5.05 10.28
N ILE A 76 23.14 -4.12 9.31
CA ILE A 76 22.66 -2.74 9.50
C ILE A 76 21.19 -2.75 9.92
N HIS A 77 20.35 -3.48 9.18
CA HIS A 77 18.94 -3.63 9.50
C HIS A 77 18.71 -4.20 10.91
N THR A 78 19.33 -5.34 11.22
CA THR A 78 19.18 -6.03 12.51
C THR A 78 19.62 -5.13 13.67
N LYS A 79 20.77 -4.46 13.54
CA LYS A 79 21.25 -3.49 14.55
C LYS A 79 20.24 -2.37 14.80
N ASN A 80 19.65 -1.82 13.75
CA ASN A 80 18.65 -0.75 13.89
C ASN A 80 17.32 -1.27 14.47
N VAL A 81 16.92 -2.51 14.17
CA VAL A 81 15.77 -3.16 14.81
C VAL A 81 16.04 -3.36 16.31
N GLU A 82 17.20 -3.88 16.68
CA GLU A 82 17.62 -4.05 18.09
C GLU A 82 17.62 -2.71 18.83
N HIS A 83 18.15 -1.65 18.21
CA HIS A 83 18.12 -0.30 18.78
C HIS A 83 16.69 0.17 19.09
N ILE A 84 15.71 -0.07 18.19
CA ILE A 84 14.30 0.26 18.43
C ILE A 84 13.75 -0.56 19.61
N LEU A 85 14.00 -1.86 19.63
CA LEU A 85 13.52 -2.76 20.68
C LEU A 85 14.05 -2.37 22.06
N ASP A 86 15.36 -2.11 22.16
CA ASP A 86 16.00 -1.74 23.41
C ASP A 86 15.50 -0.38 23.90
N SER A 87 15.32 0.58 22.99
CA SER A 87 14.76 1.90 23.32
C SER A 87 13.35 1.79 23.91
N LEU A 88 12.50 0.92 23.37
CA LEU A 88 11.14 0.69 23.89
C LEU A 88 11.17 -0.02 25.25
N ARG A 89 11.98 -1.07 25.38
CA ARG A 89 12.10 -1.86 26.62
C ARG A 89 12.67 -1.06 27.78
N ASN A 90 13.63 -0.17 27.50
CA ASN A 90 14.22 0.72 28.50
C ASN A 90 13.20 1.71 29.08
N GLU A 91 12.15 2.03 28.32
CA GLU A 91 11.02 2.85 28.78
C GLU A 91 9.90 2.02 29.44
N GLY A 92 10.13 0.72 29.68
CA GLY A 92 9.16 -0.18 30.32
C GLY A 92 8.01 -0.63 29.42
N ILE A 93 8.12 -0.45 28.10
CA ILE A 93 7.11 -0.87 27.13
C ILE A 93 7.22 -2.38 26.89
N GLU A 94 6.10 -3.09 26.91
CA GLU A 94 6.03 -4.50 26.51
C GLU A 94 6.09 -4.59 24.98
N VAL A 95 7.06 -5.34 24.44
CA VAL A 95 7.32 -5.37 22.99
C VAL A 95 7.23 -6.79 22.42
N ARG A 96 6.48 -6.95 21.33
CA ARG A 96 6.52 -8.14 20.47
C ARG A 96 7.21 -7.81 19.15
N LEU A 97 8.28 -8.53 18.83
CA LEU A 97 8.91 -8.50 17.51
C LEU A 97 8.27 -9.60 16.66
N VAL A 98 7.75 -9.23 15.48
CA VAL A 98 7.15 -10.19 14.53
C VAL A 98 7.62 -9.91 13.12
N LYS A 99 7.61 -10.93 12.28
CA LYS A 99 7.78 -10.80 10.82
C LYS A 99 6.46 -11.06 10.10
N ARG A 100 6.44 -10.91 8.77
CA ARG A 100 5.23 -11.06 7.91
C ARG A 100 4.36 -12.27 8.28
N ARG A 101 4.97 -13.46 8.41
CA ARG A 101 4.26 -14.72 8.68
C ARG A 101 3.57 -14.78 10.05
N GLU A 102 4.08 -14.00 11.00
CA GLU A 102 3.60 -13.96 12.39
C GLU A 102 2.71 -12.72 12.64
N TYR A 103 2.58 -11.84 11.63
CA TYR A 103 1.84 -10.59 11.77
C TYR A 103 0.38 -10.77 11.33
N ASP A 104 -0.51 -10.87 12.31
CA ASP A 104 -1.94 -11.06 12.12
C ASP A 104 -2.78 -10.03 12.92
N GLU A 105 -4.10 -10.18 12.84
CA GLU A 105 -5.03 -9.29 13.53
C GLU A 105 -4.99 -9.43 15.06
N GLU A 106 -4.62 -10.59 15.60
CA GLU A 106 -4.52 -10.80 17.05
C GLU A 106 -3.35 -9.99 17.62
N ILE A 107 -2.22 -10.01 16.91
CA ILE A 107 -1.06 -9.18 17.24
C ILE A 107 -1.40 -7.69 17.19
N VAL A 108 -2.14 -7.23 16.18
CA VAL A 108 -2.60 -5.84 16.09
C VAL A 108 -3.57 -5.46 17.21
N ARG A 109 -4.49 -6.37 17.57
CA ARG A 109 -5.43 -6.15 18.68
C ARG A 109 -4.71 -6.04 20.02
N TRP A 110 -3.66 -6.83 20.24
CA TRP A 110 -2.86 -6.81 21.47
C TRP A 110 -2.09 -5.50 21.67
N ALA A 111 -1.53 -4.90 20.62
CA ALA A 111 -0.66 -3.73 20.75
C ALA A 111 -1.45 -2.40 20.88
N ASP A 112 -0.89 -1.40 21.56
CA ASP A 112 -1.44 -0.03 21.57
C ASP A 112 -0.95 0.79 20.36
N ALA A 113 0.20 0.40 19.77
CA ALA A 113 0.70 0.89 18.49
C ALA A 113 1.52 -0.15 17.73
N VAL A 114 1.60 0.03 16.42
CA VAL A 114 2.39 -0.79 15.51
C VAL A 114 3.59 0.03 15.02
N ILE A 115 4.79 -0.52 15.13
CA ILE A 115 6.01 0.06 14.55
C ILE A 115 6.45 -0.80 13.37
N ALA A 116 6.50 -0.22 12.18
CA ALA A 116 7.08 -0.85 11.00
C ALA A 116 8.60 -0.57 10.96
N ALA A 117 9.42 -1.57 11.25
CA ALA A 117 10.88 -1.47 11.21
C ALA A 117 11.41 -1.95 9.85
N GLY A 118 11.59 -1.02 8.91
CA GLY A 118 11.81 -1.31 7.50
C GLY A 118 11.57 -0.09 6.61
N GLY A 119 11.51 -0.29 5.30
CA GLY A 119 11.13 0.77 4.36
C GLY A 119 9.61 0.87 4.18
N ASP A 120 9.19 1.59 3.13
CA ASP A 120 7.77 1.82 2.84
C ASP A 120 6.96 0.52 2.66
N GLY A 121 7.55 -0.53 2.07
CA GLY A 121 6.88 -1.83 1.96
C GLY A 121 6.56 -2.50 3.30
N THR A 122 7.38 -2.26 4.33
CA THR A 122 7.09 -2.73 5.70
C THR A 122 5.99 -1.88 6.34
N MET A 123 5.93 -0.59 6.04
CA MET A 123 4.82 0.29 6.43
C MET A 123 3.49 -0.16 5.81
N LEU A 124 3.47 -0.53 4.53
CA LEU A 124 2.28 -1.08 3.88
C LEU A 124 1.83 -2.39 4.51
N LEU A 125 2.77 -3.31 4.79
CA LEU A 125 2.48 -4.55 5.52
C LEU A 125 1.85 -4.24 6.89
N ALA A 126 2.47 -3.37 7.68
CA ALA A 126 1.96 -2.99 8.99
C ALA A 126 0.55 -2.38 8.90
N ALA A 127 0.32 -1.45 7.97
CA ALA A 127 -0.97 -0.79 7.76
C ALA A 127 -2.08 -1.76 7.31
N SER A 128 -1.74 -2.82 6.55
CA SER A 128 -2.71 -3.73 5.93
C SER A 128 -3.61 -4.47 6.92
N LYS A 129 -3.15 -4.69 8.17
CA LYS A 129 -3.90 -5.38 9.23
C LYS A 129 -4.52 -4.44 10.26
N VAL A 130 -4.31 -3.12 10.12
CA VAL A 130 -4.81 -2.11 11.05
C VAL A 130 -6.14 -1.55 10.57
N LEU A 131 -7.25 -2.11 11.03
CA LEU A 131 -8.60 -1.67 10.65
C LEU A 131 -9.20 -0.63 11.61
N ASP A 132 -8.71 -0.58 12.85
CA ASP A 132 -9.07 0.48 13.80
C ASP A 132 -8.33 1.78 13.46
N ARG A 133 -9.07 2.81 13.02
CA ARG A 133 -8.49 4.13 12.68
C ARG A 133 -7.72 4.76 13.83
N LEU A 134 -8.05 4.42 15.08
CA LEU A 134 -7.38 4.96 16.27
C LEU A 134 -6.12 4.18 16.61
N LYS A 135 -5.75 3.11 15.91
CA LYS A 135 -4.48 2.41 16.15
C LYS A 135 -3.33 3.10 15.40
N PRO A 136 -2.34 3.69 16.08
CA PRO A 136 -1.21 4.32 15.41
C PRO A 136 -0.32 3.30 14.69
N VAL A 137 0.14 3.69 13.49
CA VAL A 137 1.22 3.01 12.78
C VAL A 137 2.39 3.98 12.58
N ILE A 138 3.59 3.57 13.02
CA ILE A 138 4.80 4.39 13.01
C ILE A 138 5.85 3.67 12.18
N GLY A 139 6.31 4.28 11.09
CA GLY A 139 7.37 3.72 10.25
C GLY A 139 8.76 4.18 10.73
N VAL A 140 9.71 3.26 10.87
CA VAL A 140 11.12 3.58 11.15
C VAL A 140 11.97 2.93 10.08
N ASN A 141 12.64 3.76 9.27
CA ASN A 141 13.53 3.29 8.22
C ASN A 141 14.79 2.66 8.82
N THR A 142 14.99 1.36 8.63
CA THR A 142 16.11 0.61 9.23
C THR A 142 17.34 0.50 8.32
N ASP A 143 17.28 0.99 7.08
CA ASP A 143 18.42 1.05 6.15
C ASP A 143 18.28 2.28 5.21
N PRO A 144 18.41 3.50 5.77
CA PRO A 144 18.13 4.75 5.05
C PRO A 144 19.11 5.05 3.90
N GLU A 145 20.27 4.40 3.84
CA GLU A 145 21.20 4.52 2.72
C GLU A 145 20.69 3.83 1.43
N ARG A 146 19.74 2.89 1.55
CA ARG A 146 19.21 2.10 0.42
C ARG A 146 17.74 2.36 0.14
N SER A 147 17.05 3.09 1.00
CA SER A 147 15.62 3.36 0.88
C SER A 147 15.32 4.76 1.39
N GLU A 148 14.54 5.52 0.64
CA GLU A 148 14.12 6.88 1.05
C GLU A 148 13.19 6.82 2.27
N GLY A 149 12.22 5.90 2.27
CA GLY A 149 11.28 5.73 3.39
C GLY A 149 10.29 6.88 3.53
N HIS A 150 9.53 7.20 2.47
CA HIS A 150 8.59 8.33 2.46
C HIS A 150 7.46 8.22 3.50
N LEU A 151 7.17 7.01 3.98
CA LEU A 151 6.15 6.73 5.00
C LEU A 151 6.73 6.64 6.41
N CYS A 152 8.05 6.67 6.54
CA CYS A 152 8.75 6.54 7.81
C CYS A 152 9.02 7.90 8.46
N LEU A 153 9.39 7.86 9.74
CA LEU A 153 9.93 9.01 10.46
C LEU A 153 11.19 9.56 9.75
N PRO A 154 11.51 10.85 9.94
CA PRO A 154 12.76 11.43 9.44
C PRO A 154 13.99 10.56 9.77
N VAL A 155 14.91 10.44 8.81
CA VAL A 155 16.07 9.52 8.85
C VAL A 155 16.89 9.64 10.14
N ARG A 156 16.98 10.84 10.74
CA ARG A 156 17.68 11.04 12.04
C ARG A 156 17.17 10.11 13.15
N TYR A 157 15.88 9.78 13.14
CA TYR A 157 15.25 8.95 14.16
C TYR A 157 15.52 7.46 14.00
N THR A 158 16.13 7.03 12.89
CA THR A 158 16.69 5.67 12.78
C THR A 158 17.78 5.44 13.82
N HIS A 159 18.62 6.45 14.07
CA HIS A 159 19.76 6.37 14.98
C HIS A 159 19.49 7.02 16.34
N SER A 160 18.45 7.86 16.43
CA SER A 160 18.05 8.57 17.64
C SER A 160 16.60 8.23 18.02
N PHE A 161 16.23 6.96 17.96
CA PHE A 161 14.85 6.54 18.25
C PHE A 161 14.35 6.94 19.66
N PRO A 162 15.18 6.93 20.72
CA PRO A 162 14.78 7.47 22.02
C PRO A 162 14.31 8.94 21.97
N GLU A 163 14.91 9.77 21.11
CA GLU A 163 14.48 11.16 20.94
C GLU A 163 13.06 11.24 20.36
N ALA A 164 12.74 10.37 19.39
CA ALA A 164 11.38 10.27 18.85
C ALA A 164 10.37 9.87 19.95
N LEU A 165 10.71 8.90 20.80
CA LEU A 165 9.86 8.50 21.93
C LEU A 165 9.63 9.67 22.89
N GLN A 166 10.68 10.43 23.25
CA GLN A 166 10.52 11.60 24.12
C GLN A 166 9.63 12.67 23.49
N LYS A 167 9.74 12.90 22.18
CA LYS A 167 8.81 13.80 21.45
C LYS A 167 7.38 13.29 21.50
N PHE A 168 7.15 11.98 21.32
CA PHE A 168 5.82 11.39 21.47
C PHE A 168 5.28 11.62 22.88
N TYR A 169 6.10 11.41 23.91
CA TYR A 169 5.67 11.56 25.31
C TYR A 169 5.32 12.99 25.70
N ARG A 170 5.95 13.97 25.06
CA ARG A 170 5.72 15.40 25.27
C ARG A 170 4.63 16.00 24.37
N GLY A 171 4.15 15.24 23.38
CA GLY A 171 3.20 15.76 22.40
C GLY A 171 3.86 16.66 21.34
N GLU A 172 5.17 16.59 21.15
CA GLU A 172 5.93 17.35 20.15
C GLU A 172 5.84 16.69 18.75
N PHE A 173 4.63 16.40 18.30
CA PHE A 173 4.36 15.75 17.02
C PHE A 173 2.93 16.05 16.56
N ARG A 174 2.65 15.71 15.31
CA ARG A 174 1.32 15.80 14.71
C ARG A 174 0.81 14.42 14.32
N TRP A 175 -0.46 14.13 14.60
CA TRP A 175 -1.15 13.01 13.95
C TRP A 175 -1.42 13.32 12.48
N LEU A 176 -1.06 12.39 11.60
CA LEU A 176 -1.31 12.45 10.17
C LEU A 176 -2.35 11.38 9.82
N TRP A 177 -3.52 11.81 9.35
CA TRP A 177 -4.65 10.93 9.02
C TRP A 177 -4.66 10.58 7.54
N ARG A 178 -4.02 9.46 7.21
CA ARG A 178 -3.86 9.05 5.81
C ARG A 178 -5.14 8.41 5.30
N GLN A 179 -5.67 8.92 4.20
CA GLN A 179 -6.81 8.31 3.53
C GLN A 179 -6.45 6.93 3.00
N ARG A 180 -7.41 6.00 3.05
CA ARG A 180 -7.30 4.67 2.45
C ARG A 180 -8.51 4.38 1.58
N ILE A 181 -8.31 3.56 0.54
CA ILE A 181 -9.39 3.15 -0.36
C ILE A 181 -10.10 1.94 0.25
N ARG A 182 -11.39 2.10 0.54
CA ARG A 182 -12.32 1.01 0.87
C ARG A 182 -12.73 0.28 -0.39
N LEU A 183 -12.80 -1.05 -0.32
CA LEU A 183 -13.05 -1.93 -1.45
C LEU A 183 -14.25 -2.83 -1.17
N TYR A 184 -15.21 -2.85 -2.09
CA TYR A 184 -16.27 -3.85 -2.15
C TYR A 184 -16.13 -4.67 -3.44
N LEU A 185 -16.43 -5.97 -3.35
CA LEU A 185 -16.44 -6.89 -4.49
C LEU A 185 -17.83 -7.55 -4.61
N GLU A 186 -18.38 -7.57 -5.81
CA GLU A 186 -19.65 -8.24 -6.13
C GLU A 186 -19.65 -8.80 -7.56
N GLY A 187 -20.71 -9.50 -7.93
CA GLY A 187 -20.89 -10.07 -9.27
C GLY A 187 -20.70 -11.58 -9.31
N THR A 188 -20.68 -12.13 -10.51
CA THR A 188 -20.64 -13.57 -10.75
C THR A 188 -19.22 -14.12 -10.65
N GLY A 189 -19.04 -15.25 -9.97
CA GLY A 189 -17.75 -15.95 -9.93
C GLY A 189 -16.65 -15.24 -9.13
N ILE A 190 -17.01 -14.32 -8.23
CA ILE A 190 -16.04 -13.62 -7.39
C ILE A 190 -15.44 -14.53 -6.32
N ASN A 191 -14.15 -14.37 -6.05
CA ASN A 191 -13.49 -14.94 -4.89
C ASN A 191 -12.96 -13.80 -3.98
N PRO A 192 -13.59 -13.56 -2.81
CA PRO A 192 -13.14 -12.53 -1.87
C PRO A 192 -11.90 -12.95 -1.07
N VAL A 193 -11.37 -14.18 -1.27
CA VAL A 193 -10.17 -14.66 -0.58
C VAL A 193 -8.93 -13.95 -1.15
N PRO A 194 -8.15 -13.24 -0.31
CA PRO A 194 -6.95 -12.56 -0.75
C PRO A 194 -5.80 -13.52 -1.01
N VAL A 195 -4.98 -13.19 -2.01
CA VAL A 195 -3.70 -13.84 -2.30
C VAL A 195 -2.56 -12.90 -1.91
N ASP A 196 -1.69 -13.30 -0.96
CA ASP A 196 -0.47 -12.54 -0.62
C ASP A 196 0.62 -12.78 -1.68
N LEU A 197 0.95 -11.74 -2.45
CA LEU A 197 1.91 -11.80 -3.55
C LEU A 197 3.37 -11.91 -3.06
N HIS A 198 3.68 -11.47 -1.83
CA HIS A 198 5.05 -11.47 -1.29
C HIS A 198 5.49 -12.85 -0.80
N GLU A 199 4.58 -13.67 -0.31
CA GLU A 199 4.90 -15.05 0.08
C GLU A 199 5.15 -15.95 -1.13
N GLN A 200 4.73 -15.49 -2.29
CA GLN A 200 4.36 -16.38 -3.36
C GLN A 200 5.36 -16.38 -4.53
N GLN A 201 6.07 -15.29 -4.86
CA GLN A 201 7.03 -15.22 -6.00
C GLN A 201 6.66 -16.17 -7.17
N LEU A 202 5.36 -16.19 -7.52
CA LEU A 202 4.81 -17.30 -8.31
C LEU A 202 5.21 -17.13 -9.76
N SER A 203 5.60 -18.23 -10.40
CA SER A 203 5.46 -18.34 -11.84
C SER A 203 3.99 -18.14 -12.24
N LEU A 204 3.73 -17.66 -13.46
CA LEU A 204 2.36 -17.47 -13.98
C LEU A 204 1.46 -18.71 -13.74
N ASN A 205 2.01 -19.91 -13.94
CA ASN A 205 1.33 -21.18 -13.68
C ASN A 205 0.95 -21.38 -12.21
N GLN A 206 1.79 -20.93 -11.28
CA GLN A 206 1.49 -21.01 -9.86
C GLN A 206 0.47 -19.94 -9.45
N HIS A 207 0.48 -18.77 -10.09
CA HIS A 207 -0.54 -17.73 -9.88
C HIS A 207 -1.93 -18.22 -10.31
N SER A 208 -2.02 -18.79 -11.51
CA SER A 208 -3.25 -19.44 -11.97
C SER A 208 -3.65 -20.64 -11.11
N ARG A 209 -2.70 -21.38 -10.51
CA ARG A 209 -3.01 -22.48 -9.58
C ARG A 209 -3.50 -22.02 -8.22
N ALA A 210 -3.02 -20.89 -7.68
CA ALA A 210 -3.50 -20.35 -6.41
C ALA A 210 -5.01 -20.06 -6.46
N PHE A 211 -5.49 -19.49 -7.58
CA PHE A 211 -6.92 -19.28 -7.82
C PHE A 211 -7.69 -20.56 -8.20
N ASN A 212 -7.01 -21.60 -8.71
CA ASN A 212 -7.66 -22.86 -9.11
C ASN A 212 -7.70 -23.94 -8.01
N ILE A 213 -6.77 -23.94 -7.03
CA ILE A 213 -6.74 -24.94 -5.95
C ILE A 213 -7.97 -24.82 -5.05
N GLU A 214 -8.52 -23.61 -4.87
CA GLU A 214 -9.78 -23.40 -4.13
C GLU A 214 -11.05 -23.75 -4.94
N ARG A 215 -10.94 -24.07 -6.25
CA ARG A 215 -12.11 -24.49 -7.05
C ARG A 215 -12.50 -25.95 -6.83
N VAL A 216 -11.74 -26.71 -6.01
CA VAL A 216 -12.12 -28.08 -5.65
C VAL A 216 -13.19 -28.01 -4.56
N HIS A 217 -14.44 -27.96 -5.00
CA HIS A 217 -15.67 -28.05 -4.19
C HIS A 217 -15.83 -26.97 -3.12
N ASP A 218 -16.40 -25.84 -3.52
CA ASP A 218 -17.14 -25.03 -2.55
C ASP A 218 -18.38 -24.47 -3.25
N GLU A 219 -19.53 -25.10 -2.99
CA GLU A 219 -20.86 -24.53 -3.23
C GLU A 219 -21.04 -23.33 -2.30
N ARG A 220 -20.23 -22.28 -2.46
CA ARG A 220 -20.42 -21.05 -1.71
C ARG A 220 -21.69 -20.40 -2.24
N PRO A 221 -22.67 -20.09 -1.37
CA PRO A 221 -23.86 -19.39 -1.79
C PRO A 221 -23.44 -18.09 -2.47
N GLU A 222 -23.99 -17.81 -3.65
CA GLU A 222 -23.85 -16.52 -4.32
C GLU A 222 -24.24 -15.45 -3.31
N ALA A 223 -23.25 -14.75 -2.74
CA ALA A 223 -23.54 -13.68 -1.81
C ALA A 223 -24.32 -12.62 -2.58
N SER A 224 -25.58 -12.39 -2.19
CA SER A 224 -26.43 -11.41 -2.85
C SER A 224 -26.00 -10.01 -2.42
N GLY A 225 -24.97 -9.46 -3.07
CA GLY A 225 -24.58 -8.05 -2.98
C GLY A 225 -23.10 -7.77 -2.69
N PRO A 226 -22.75 -6.49 -2.52
CA PRO A 226 -21.39 -6.02 -2.26
C PRO A 226 -20.77 -6.62 -1.00
N GLN A 227 -19.67 -7.35 -1.16
CA GLN A 227 -18.85 -7.85 -0.06
C GLN A 227 -17.72 -6.88 0.27
N LEU A 228 -17.66 -6.39 1.50
CA LEU A 228 -16.55 -5.57 1.99
C LEU A 228 -15.28 -6.43 2.10
N LEU A 229 -14.21 -6.04 1.42
CA LEU A 229 -12.94 -6.76 1.51
C LEU A 229 -12.23 -6.48 2.84
N PRO A 230 -11.42 -7.42 3.36
CA PRO A 230 -10.75 -7.28 4.66
C PRO A 230 -9.52 -6.36 4.64
N VAL A 231 -9.27 -5.65 3.53
CA VAL A 231 -8.10 -4.79 3.35
C VAL A 231 -8.50 -3.38 2.92
N ARG A 232 -7.60 -2.43 3.12
CA ARG A 232 -7.73 -1.03 2.68
C ARG A 232 -6.45 -0.62 1.98
N ALA A 233 -6.55 0.00 0.81
CA ALA A 233 -5.37 0.45 0.07
C ALA A 233 -4.83 1.75 0.68
N LEU A 234 -3.61 1.74 1.19
CA LEU A 234 -2.92 2.95 1.66
C LEU A 234 -2.34 3.74 0.49
N ASN A 235 -1.73 3.06 -0.48
CA ASN A 235 -1.15 3.69 -1.66
C ASN A 235 -2.12 3.64 -2.84
N GLU A 236 -2.33 2.45 -3.39
CA GLU A 236 -3.10 2.28 -4.63
C GLU A 236 -3.77 0.92 -4.77
N VAL A 237 -4.80 0.91 -5.62
CA VAL A 237 -5.44 -0.26 -6.18
C VAL A 237 -5.13 -0.29 -7.67
N PHE A 238 -4.73 -1.44 -8.19
CA PHE A 238 -4.52 -1.66 -9.61
C PHE A 238 -5.43 -2.76 -10.12
N ILE A 239 -6.09 -2.53 -11.24
CA ILE A 239 -6.97 -3.48 -11.90
C ILE A 239 -6.47 -3.69 -13.33
N GLY A 240 -6.24 -4.94 -13.72
CA GLY A 240 -5.87 -5.29 -15.08
C GLY A 240 -5.65 -6.78 -15.29
N GLU A 241 -5.52 -7.19 -16.54
CA GLU A 241 -5.10 -8.53 -16.94
C GLU A 241 -3.74 -8.89 -16.33
N SER A 242 -3.62 -10.12 -15.83
CA SER A 242 -2.41 -10.67 -15.22
C SER A 242 -1.24 -10.76 -16.21
N LEU A 243 -1.54 -11.01 -17.48
CA LEU A 243 -0.55 -11.01 -18.55
C LEU A 243 -0.45 -9.61 -19.15
N SER A 244 0.70 -8.95 -18.96
CA SER A 244 0.92 -7.55 -19.36
C SER A 244 0.76 -7.28 -20.87
N SER A 245 0.87 -8.29 -21.72
CA SER A 245 0.65 -8.17 -23.17
C SER A 245 -0.82 -8.25 -23.59
N ARG A 246 -1.73 -8.54 -22.66
CA ARG A 246 -3.16 -8.60 -22.91
C ARG A 246 -3.82 -7.30 -22.46
N ALA A 247 -4.52 -6.65 -23.38
CA ALA A 247 -5.26 -5.43 -23.07
C ALA A 247 -6.47 -5.74 -22.19
N SER A 248 -6.61 -5.01 -21.09
CA SER A 248 -7.73 -5.10 -20.16
C SER A 248 -8.95 -4.41 -20.77
N TYR A 249 -10.10 -5.09 -20.76
CA TYR A 249 -11.39 -4.50 -21.15
C TYR A 249 -12.29 -4.45 -19.91
N TYR A 250 -12.85 -3.28 -19.63
CA TYR A 250 -13.73 -3.06 -18.49
C TYR A 250 -14.70 -1.91 -18.78
N GLU A 251 -15.71 -1.80 -17.94
CA GLU A 251 -16.58 -0.63 -17.87
C GLU A 251 -16.26 0.12 -16.56
N ILE A 252 -16.17 1.44 -16.61
CA ILE A 252 -15.90 2.29 -15.45
C ILE A 252 -17.03 3.30 -15.26
N SER A 253 -17.42 3.53 -14.01
CA SER A 253 -18.30 4.61 -13.59
C SER A 253 -17.59 5.42 -12.49
N VAL A 254 -17.61 6.73 -12.62
CA VAL A 254 -16.93 7.68 -11.72
C VAL A 254 -18.00 8.54 -11.05
N ASP A 255 -17.97 8.62 -9.72
CA ASP A 255 -18.93 9.36 -8.89
C ASP A 255 -20.40 9.14 -9.30
N ASP A 256 -20.77 7.87 -9.48
CA ASP A 256 -22.13 7.44 -9.90
C ASP A 256 -22.58 7.98 -11.27
N GLY A 257 -21.63 8.45 -12.08
CA GLY A 257 -21.84 8.83 -13.46
C GLY A 257 -22.11 7.64 -14.39
N PRO A 258 -22.32 7.92 -15.69
CA PRO A 258 -22.58 6.88 -16.69
C PRO A 258 -21.41 5.88 -16.79
N TRP A 259 -21.74 4.64 -17.12
CA TRP A 259 -20.74 3.60 -17.40
C TRP A 259 -20.09 3.84 -18.76
N GLU A 260 -18.77 3.91 -18.78
CA GLU A 260 -17.97 4.07 -20.00
C GLU A 260 -17.14 2.81 -20.26
N LYS A 261 -17.15 2.34 -21.51
CA LYS A 261 -16.30 1.23 -21.95
C LYS A 261 -14.86 1.71 -22.10
N GLN A 262 -13.94 1.02 -21.44
CA GLN A 262 -12.51 1.32 -21.48
C GLN A 262 -11.71 0.09 -21.88
N LYS A 263 -10.70 0.31 -22.73
CA LYS A 263 -9.72 -0.72 -23.08
C LYS A 263 -8.32 -0.14 -22.94
N SER A 264 -7.47 -0.76 -22.12
CA SER A 264 -6.19 -0.16 -21.72
C SER A 264 -5.23 -1.22 -21.17
N SER A 265 -4.04 -0.81 -20.73
CA SER A 265 -3.09 -1.66 -19.99
C SER A 265 -3.45 -1.83 -18.50
N GLY A 266 -4.65 -1.38 -18.11
CA GLY A 266 -5.16 -1.41 -16.75
C GLY A 266 -5.57 -0.04 -16.20
N LEU A 267 -6.05 -0.04 -14.96
CA LEU A 267 -6.55 1.11 -14.21
C LEU A 267 -5.80 1.18 -12.88
N ASN A 268 -5.28 2.35 -12.55
CA ASN A 268 -4.67 2.64 -11.25
C ASN A 268 -5.54 3.65 -10.48
N LEU A 269 -5.78 3.39 -9.20
CA LEU A 269 -6.49 4.28 -8.29
C LEU A 269 -5.60 4.51 -7.07
N CYS A 270 -5.18 5.75 -6.81
CA CYS A 270 -4.25 6.04 -5.71
C CYS A 270 -4.85 7.05 -4.73
N THR A 271 -4.35 7.02 -3.50
CA THR A 271 -4.57 8.04 -2.46
C THR A 271 -3.46 9.11 -2.51
N GLY A 272 -3.58 10.16 -1.69
CA GLY A 272 -2.52 11.15 -1.55
C GLY A 272 -1.21 10.55 -1.01
N THR A 273 -1.29 9.45 -0.23
CA THR A 273 -0.10 8.70 0.18
C THR A 273 0.56 8.00 -1.00
N GLY A 274 -0.23 7.34 -1.86
CA GLY A 274 0.24 6.66 -3.08
C GLY A 274 0.70 7.62 -4.19
N SER A 275 0.38 8.91 -4.10
CA SER A 275 0.81 9.93 -5.07
C SER A 275 2.32 10.08 -5.19
N LYS A 276 3.10 9.59 -4.21
CA LYS A 276 4.58 9.54 -4.22
C LYS A 276 5.16 8.17 -4.61
N ALA A 277 4.31 7.18 -4.85
CA ALA A 277 4.69 5.79 -5.07
C ALA A 277 4.64 5.40 -6.55
N TRP A 278 4.06 4.25 -6.87
CA TRP A 278 4.00 3.77 -8.25
C TRP A 278 3.12 4.68 -9.13
N SER A 279 2.01 5.21 -8.57
CA SER A 279 1.12 6.14 -9.29
C SER A 279 1.86 7.36 -9.83
N PHE A 280 2.80 7.94 -9.06
CA PHE A 280 3.65 9.04 -9.55
C PHE A 280 4.40 8.65 -10.83
N ASN A 281 5.06 7.50 -10.78
CA ASN A 281 6.02 7.08 -11.80
C ASN A 281 5.36 6.72 -13.14
N ILE A 282 4.13 6.21 -13.10
CA ILE A 282 3.37 5.94 -14.33
C ILE A 282 2.70 7.19 -14.91
N ASN A 283 2.60 8.27 -14.12
CA ASN A 283 1.88 9.48 -14.48
C ASN A 283 2.77 10.69 -14.77
N ARG A 284 4.02 10.68 -14.30
CA ARG A 284 4.99 11.76 -14.56
C ARG A 284 5.35 11.85 -16.03
N VAL A 285 5.72 13.06 -16.45
CA VAL A 285 6.30 13.30 -17.78
C VAL A 285 7.81 13.42 -17.69
N ALA A 286 8.50 12.88 -18.70
CA ALA A 286 9.92 13.07 -18.87
C ALA A 286 10.19 14.44 -19.52
N THR A 287 11.30 15.06 -19.16
CA THR A 287 11.76 16.34 -19.72
C THR A 287 11.78 16.32 -21.26
N GLN A 288 12.22 15.21 -21.85
CA GLN A 288 12.23 15.03 -23.31
C GLN A 288 10.83 15.15 -23.93
N ALA A 289 9.81 14.54 -23.30
CA ALA A 289 8.45 14.59 -23.83
C ALA A 289 7.87 16.01 -23.81
N VAL A 290 8.18 16.78 -22.75
CA VAL A 290 7.78 18.18 -22.64
C VAL A 290 8.49 19.03 -23.70
N GLU A 291 9.79 18.84 -23.89
CA GLU A 291 10.57 19.51 -24.93
C GLU A 291 10.02 19.23 -26.33
N ASP A 292 9.71 17.98 -26.65
CA ASP A 292 9.17 17.57 -27.95
C ASP A 292 7.83 18.26 -28.24
N VAL A 293 6.91 18.28 -27.27
CA VAL A 293 5.60 18.94 -27.39
C VAL A 293 5.75 20.45 -27.58
N LEU A 294 6.60 21.11 -26.79
CA LEU A 294 6.83 22.54 -26.89
C LEU A 294 7.47 22.92 -28.24
N ASN A 295 8.41 22.11 -28.74
CA ASN A 295 9.01 22.29 -30.05
C ASN A 295 7.99 22.14 -31.18
N ILE A 296 7.04 21.19 -31.08
CA ILE A 296 5.92 21.08 -32.02
C ILE A 296 5.06 22.34 -31.99
N ALA A 297 4.67 22.82 -30.81
CA ALA A 297 3.86 24.03 -30.66
C ALA A 297 4.54 25.26 -31.27
N LYS A 298 5.86 25.40 -31.09
CA LYS A 298 6.67 26.46 -31.70
C LYS A 298 6.68 26.37 -33.23
N ARG A 299 6.82 25.16 -33.81
CA ARG A 299 6.77 24.95 -35.28
C ARG A 299 5.41 25.31 -35.88
N GLN A 300 4.32 25.16 -35.12
CA GLN A 300 2.97 25.53 -35.56
C GLN A 300 2.70 27.05 -35.50
N GLY A 301 3.68 27.86 -35.08
CA GLY A 301 3.53 29.32 -34.94
C GLY A 301 2.72 29.75 -33.71
N ASN A 302 2.31 28.80 -32.86
CA ASN A 302 1.45 29.04 -31.70
C ASN A 302 2.25 29.36 -30.42
N LEU A 303 3.58 29.46 -30.51
CA LEU A 303 4.44 29.78 -29.38
C LEU A 303 5.56 30.73 -29.82
N SER A 304 5.54 31.96 -29.30
CA SER A 304 6.55 33.00 -29.57
C SER A 304 7.69 33.02 -28.54
N LEU A 305 7.61 32.21 -27.48
CA LEU A 305 8.60 32.19 -26.39
C LEU A 305 9.90 31.45 -26.81
N PRO A 306 11.07 31.92 -26.35
CA PRO A 306 12.32 31.19 -26.51
C PRO A 306 12.28 29.93 -25.65
N LEU A 307 12.27 28.76 -26.30
CA LEU A 307 12.42 27.47 -25.64
C LEU A 307 13.86 27.32 -25.17
N ASN A 308 14.08 27.42 -23.86
CA ASN A 308 15.34 27.14 -23.20
C ASN A 308 15.16 25.98 -22.21
N ARG A 309 16.28 25.41 -21.76
CA ARG A 309 16.30 24.26 -20.85
C ARG A 309 15.57 24.53 -19.53
N GLU A 310 15.73 25.73 -18.99
CA GLU A 310 15.11 26.16 -17.73
C GLU A 310 13.57 26.14 -17.81
N LEU A 311 12.99 26.63 -18.91
CA LEU A 311 11.55 26.59 -19.13
C LEU A 311 11.03 25.14 -19.20
N VAL A 312 11.72 24.27 -19.94
CA VAL A 312 11.33 22.86 -20.08
C VAL A 312 11.39 22.16 -18.71
N GLU A 313 12.47 22.36 -17.96
CA GLU A 313 12.62 21.80 -16.61
C GLU A 313 11.54 22.33 -15.67
N LYS A 314 11.26 23.64 -15.69
CA LYS A 314 10.20 24.23 -14.86
C LYS A 314 8.82 23.66 -15.17
N VAL A 315 8.43 23.59 -16.45
CA VAL A 315 7.14 23.02 -16.86
C VAL A 315 7.05 21.54 -16.50
N THR A 316 8.14 20.79 -16.69
CA THR A 316 8.22 19.37 -16.32
C THR A 316 8.01 19.18 -14.82
N ASN A 317 8.71 19.98 -14.00
CA ASN A 317 8.62 19.91 -12.55
C ASN A 317 7.23 20.33 -12.06
N GLU A 318 6.69 21.44 -12.56
CA GLU A 318 5.36 21.92 -12.18
C GLU A 318 4.26 20.90 -12.52
N TYR A 319 4.33 20.26 -13.70
CA TYR A 319 3.42 19.18 -14.04
C TYR A 319 3.57 17.99 -13.09
N ASN A 320 4.80 17.54 -12.83
CA ASN A 320 5.03 16.37 -11.98
C ASN A 320 4.63 16.65 -10.51
N GLU A 321 4.89 17.85 -10.00
CA GLU A 321 4.44 18.30 -8.68
C GLU A 321 2.91 18.34 -8.58
N SER A 322 2.20 18.67 -9.67
CA SER A 322 0.73 18.66 -9.69
C SER A 322 0.10 17.26 -9.51
N LEU A 323 0.89 16.19 -9.67
CA LEU A 323 0.45 14.82 -9.40
C LEU A 323 0.45 14.50 -7.90
N LEU A 324 1.19 15.27 -7.11
CA LEU A 324 1.30 15.10 -5.66
C LEU A 324 0.15 15.83 -4.97
N TYR A 325 -0.46 15.19 -3.99
CA TYR A 325 -1.51 15.80 -3.18
C TYR A 325 -1.46 15.25 -1.75
N SER A 326 -2.11 15.94 -0.83
CA SER A 326 -1.98 15.62 0.59
C SER A 326 -2.56 14.24 0.89
N PRO A 327 -1.89 13.43 1.72
CA PRO A 327 -2.41 12.14 2.15
C PRO A 327 -3.69 12.26 3.01
N GLU A 328 -4.03 13.46 3.49
CA GLU A 328 -5.24 13.73 4.28
C GLU A 328 -6.44 14.14 3.42
N GLU A 329 -6.25 14.40 2.12
CA GLU A 329 -7.34 14.80 1.22
C GLU A 329 -8.22 13.60 0.85
N PRO A 330 -9.55 13.65 1.12
CA PRO A 330 -10.48 12.53 0.94
C PRO A 330 -10.90 12.34 -0.52
N LYS A 331 -9.91 12.15 -1.40
CA LYS A 331 -10.09 11.94 -2.83
C LYS A 331 -9.16 10.86 -3.35
N ILE A 332 -9.57 10.25 -4.45
CA ILE A 332 -8.84 9.25 -5.20
C ILE A 332 -8.42 9.91 -6.52
N LEU A 333 -7.17 9.75 -6.91
CA LEU A 333 -6.73 10.00 -8.28
C LEU A 333 -6.78 8.68 -9.04
N PHE A 334 -7.71 8.55 -9.98
CA PHE A 334 -7.69 7.43 -10.92
C PHE A 334 -6.88 7.80 -12.17
N SER A 335 -6.22 6.81 -12.76
CA SER A 335 -5.50 6.92 -14.03
C SER A 335 -5.62 5.66 -14.88
N ILE A 336 -6.02 5.86 -16.14
CA ILE A 336 -6.09 4.81 -17.16
C ILE A 336 -4.72 4.69 -17.83
N ARG A 337 -4.10 3.51 -17.75
CA ARG A 337 -2.78 3.27 -18.34
C ARG A 337 -2.89 2.94 -19.82
N GLU A 338 -2.24 3.74 -20.67
CA GLU A 338 -2.16 3.51 -22.13
C GLU A 338 -3.56 3.23 -22.75
N PRO A 339 -4.51 4.20 -22.68
CA PRO A 339 -5.86 3.99 -23.20
C PRO A 339 -5.84 3.73 -24.71
N ILE A 340 -6.58 2.72 -25.15
CA ILE A 340 -6.81 2.43 -26.57
C ILE A 340 -7.99 3.27 -27.03
N ALA A 341 -7.73 4.27 -27.88
CA ALA A 341 -8.76 5.12 -28.48
C ALA A 341 -9.00 4.73 -29.96
N ASN A 342 -10.24 4.39 -30.31
CA ASN A 342 -10.67 4.08 -31.67
C ASN A 342 -12.18 4.34 -31.83
N ARG A 343 -12.81 3.83 -32.90
CA ARG A 343 -14.27 4.02 -33.14
C ARG A 343 -15.15 3.45 -32.01
N VAL A 344 -14.67 2.45 -31.27
CA VAL A 344 -15.44 1.71 -30.24
C VAL A 344 -15.09 2.19 -28.84
N PHE A 345 -13.84 2.55 -28.60
CA PHE A 345 -13.34 2.99 -27.30
C PHE A 345 -12.91 4.45 -27.35
N SER A 346 -13.47 5.26 -26.47
CA SER A 346 -13.08 6.65 -26.28
C SER A 346 -12.63 6.87 -24.85
N SER A 347 -11.46 7.48 -24.66
CA SER A 347 -11.00 7.95 -23.36
C SER A 347 -11.11 9.47 -23.33
N SER A 348 -12.24 9.98 -22.85
CA SER A 348 -12.47 11.42 -22.70
C SER A 348 -11.55 12.02 -21.62
N ARG A 349 -11.24 11.24 -20.58
CA ARG A 349 -10.36 11.61 -19.47
C ARG A 349 -9.48 10.43 -19.09
N GLN A 350 -8.18 10.60 -19.28
CA GLN A 350 -7.22 9.58 -18.88
C GLN A 350 -7.04 9.55 -17.35
N ARG A 351 -7.24 10.69 -16.66
CA ARG A 351 -7.06 10.82 -15.21
C ARG A 351 -8.02 11.84 -14.62
N CYS A 352 -8.49 11.60 -13.41
CA CYS A 352 -9.32 12.58 -12.69
C CYS A 352 -9.29 12.30 -11.18
N PHE A 353 -9.55 13.35 -10.40
CA PHE A 353 -9.86 13.22 -8.98
C PHE A 353 -11.34 12.87 -8.81
N THR A 354 -11.63 11.98 -7.85
CA THR A 354 -12.97 11.44 -7.60
C THR A 354 -13.10 10.97 -6.16
N SER A 355 -14.32 10.78 -5.67
CA SER A 355 -14.57 10.19 -4.36
C SER A 355 -14.91 8.69 -4.44
N LYS A 356 -15.41 8.24 -5.60
CA LYS A 356 -15.90 6.89 -5.82
C LYS A 356 -15.66 6.43 -7.25
N VAL A 357 -15.15 5.22 -7.42
CA VAL A 357 -15.03 4.55 -8.72
C VAL A 357 -15.63 3.16 -8.63
N CYS A 358 -16.48 2.84 -9.60
CA CYS A 358 -17.01 1.48 -9.81
C CYS A 358 -16.45 0.93 -11.12
N VAL A 359 -15.96 -0.30 -11.09
CA VAL A 359 -15.36 -0.97 -12.25
C VAL A 359 -16.06 -2.30 -12.43
N ARG A 360 -16.52 -2.58 -13.65
CA ARG A 360 -17.03 -3.90 -14.05
C ARG A 360 -16.04 -4.54 -15.00
N SER A 361 -15.53 -5.70 -14.62
CA SER A 361 -14.57 -6.44 -15.43
C SER A 361 -15.23 -7.04 -16.65
N ARG A 362 -14.53 -6.95 -17.79
CA ARG A 362 -14.74 -7.75 -19.00
C ARG A 362 -13.48 -8.53 -19.38
N CYS A 363 -12.59 -8.70 -18.40
CA CYS A 363 -11.31 -9.37 -18.54
C CYS A 363 -11.45 -10.89 -18.36
N TRP A 364 -10.47 -11.65 -18.84
CA TRP A 364 -10.49 -13.11 -18.71
C TRP A 364 -9.67 -13.64 -17.55
N ASP A 365 -8.48 -13.08 -17.32
CA ASP A 365 -7.55 -13.47 -16.26
C ASP A 365 -6.97 -12.19 -15.64
N ALA A 366 -7.84 -11.41 -15.00
CA ALA A 366 -7.49 -10.15 -14.37
C ALA A 366 -7.45 -10.27 -12.85
N CYS A 367 -6.64 -9.39 -12.27
CA CYS A 367 -6.52 -9.23 -10.84
C CYS A 367 -6.76 -7.79 -10.42
N MET A 368 -7.27 -7.65 -9.21
CA MET A 368 -7.28 -6.41 -8.46
C MET A 368 -6.21 -6.49 -7.36
N VAL A 369 -5.16 -5.69 -7.50
CA VAL A 369 -3.99 -5.68 -6.60
C VAL A 369 -4.04 -4.44 -5.71
N VAL A 370 -3.95 -4.65 -4.40
CA VAL A 370 -3.96 -3.64 -3.34
C VAL A 370 -2.55 -3.47 -2.79
N ASP A 371 -2.02 -2.25 -2.84
CA ASP A 371 -0.70 -1.85 -2.33
C ASP A 371 0.47 -2.72 -2.81
N GLY A 372 0.31 -3.37 -3.97
CA GLY A 372 1.29 -4.31 -4.53
C GLY A 372 1.48 -5.62 -3.75
N GLY A 373 0.75 -5.81 -2.65
CA GLY A 373 0.95 -6.94 -1.73
C GLY A 373 -0.18 -7.96 -1.72
N THR A 374 -1.43 -7.52 -1.89
CA THR A 374 -2.61 -8.39 -1.81
C THR A 374 -3.36 -8.37 -3.13
N SER A 375 -3.70 -9.55 -3.67
CA SER A 375 -4.43 -9.69 -4.93
C SER A 375 -5.77 -10.39 -4.75
N PHE A 376 -6.75 -9.99 -5.55
CA PHE A 376 -8.07 -10.64 -5.68
C PHE A 376 -8.34 -10.94 -7.14
N GLU A 377 -9.02 -12.05 -7.42
CA GLU A 377 -9.50 -12.38 -8.76
C GLU A 377 -10.52 -11.34 -9.22
N PHE A 378 -10.41 -10.89 -10.48
CA PHE A 378 -11.27 -9.83 -11.02
C PHE A 378 -11.67 -10.09 -12.48
N ASN A 379 -12.22 -11.27 -12.73
CA ASN A 379 -12.61 -11.76 -14.06
C ASN A 379 -14.00 -11.27 -14.51
N ASP A 380 -14.38 -11.57 -15.74
CA ASP A 380 -15.62 -11.11 -16.38
C ASP A 380 -16.85 -11.28 -15.47
N GLY A 381 -17.61 -10.20 -15.35
CA GLY A 381 -18.79 -10.13 -14.48
C GLY A 381 -18.51 -9.66 -13.05
N ALA A 382 -17.25 -9.65 -12.59
CA ALA A 382 -16.88 -9.06 -11.31
C ALA A 382 -17.03 -7.53 -11.33
N ILE A 383 -17.48 -6.96 -10.21
CA ILE A 383 -17.65 -5.52 -10.01
C ILE A 383 -16.91 -5.12 -8.73
N ALA A 384 -16.03 -4.14 -8.83
CA ALA A 384 -15.35 -3.53 -7.69
C ALA A 384 -15.87 -2.11 -7.48
N SER A 385 -16.26 -1.79 -6.24
CA SER A 385 -16.58 -0.43 -5.82
C SER A 385 -15.50 0.07 -4.86
N MET A 386 -14.86 1.18 -5.22
CA MET A 386 -13.73 1.77 -4.51
C MET A 386 -14.08 3.19 -4.08
N MET A 387 -13.93 3.50 -2.80
CA MET A 387 -14.31 4.80 -2.25
C MET A 387 -13.47 5.18 -1.02
N ILE A 388 -13.49 6.46 -0.67
CA ILE A 388 -12.91 6.94 0.58
C ILE A 388 -13.96 6.92 1.68
N ASP A 389 -13.57 6.46 2.87
CA ASP A 389 -14.39 6.52 4.07
C ASP A 389 -13.53 6.93 5.26
N LYS A 390 -14.05 7.86 6.08
CA LYS A 390 -13.34 8.42 7.23
C LYS A 390 -13.03 7.38 8.31
N GLU A 391 -13.85 6.34 8.44
CA GLU A 391 -13.60 5.25 9.39
C GLU A 391 -12.41 4.38 8.97
N ASP A 392 -11.95 4.48 7.72
CA ASP A 392 -10.77 3.79 7.23
C ASP A 392 -9.51 4.66 7.23
N GLU A 393 -9.50 5.86 7.80
CA GLU A 393 -8.26 6.63 7.89
C GLU A 393 -7.19 5.85 8.68
N LEU A 394 -5.94 5.91 8.24
CA LEU A 394 -4.81 5.35 8.96
C LEU A 394 -4.11 6.46 9.76
N ARG A 395 -4.10 6.32 11.08
CA ARG A 395 -3.38 7.24 11.96
C ARG A 395 -1.89 6.95 11.97
N THR A 396 -1.10 7.91 11.48
CA THR A 396 0.37 7.87 11.50
C THR A 396 0.95 9.10 12.19
N VAL A 397 2.26 9.12 12.45
CA VAL A 397 2.92 10.24 13.13
C VAL A 397 3.74 11.07 12.15
N LEU A 398 3.64 12.39 12.28
CA LEU A 398 4.55 13.35 11.66
C LEU A 398 5.38 14.05 12.74
N LEU A 399 6.71 13.91 12.64
CA LEU A 399 7.67 14.71 13.38
C LEU A 399 8.22 15.78 12.45
N GLU A 400 8.21 17.04 12.90
CA GLU A 400 8.89 18.12 12.17
C GLU A 400 10.40 17.83 12.09
N GLN A 401 11.02 18.31 11.01
CA GLN A 401 12.40 18.01 10.65
C GLN A 401 13.45 18.70 11.51
#